data_AF-A0A950AZU2-F1
#
_entry.id   AF-A0A950AZU2-F1
#
_cell.length_a   1.000
_cell.length_b   1.000
_cell.length_c   1.000
_cell.angle_alpha   90.00
_cell.angle_beta   90.00
_cell.angle_gamma   90.00
#
_symmetry.space_group_name_H-M   'P 1'
#
loop_
_entity.id
_entity.type
_entity.pdbx_description
1 polymer ?
#
loop_
_entity_poly.entity_id
_entity_poly.type
_entity_poly.pdbx_seq_one_letter_code
_entity_poly.pdbx_strand_id
1 'polypeptide(L)' 'MNPLVRDALEVLLVVAVGGILWSAIGRTRRGEVTVVRCRACGRAVSRAYERCGHCGADIESHP' A
#
# COMPACT_ATOMS: atom_id res chain seq x y z
N MET A 1 38.83 -4.02 -11.13
CA MET A 1 37.75 -3.22 -10.50
C MET A 1 38.33 -2.62 -9.23
N ASN A 2 38.33 -1.29 -9.09
CA ASN A 2 38.93 -0.63 -7.94
C ASN A 2 38.08 -0.87 -6.68
N PRO A 3 38.68 -1.23 -5.52
CA PRO A 3 37.93 -1.50 -4.29
C PRO A 3 37.06 -0.31 -3.88
N LEU A 4 37.57 0.91 -4.07
CA LEU A 4 36.84 2.16 -3.83
C LEU A 4 35.50 2.26 -4.60
N VAL A 5 35.46 1.75 -5.83
CA VAL A 5 34.26 1.79 -6.68
C VAL A 5 33.23 0.77 -6.18
N ARG A 6 33.68 -0.37 -5.67
CA ARG A 6 32.80 -1.41 -5.11
C ARG A 6 32.13 -0.92 -3.82
N ASP A 7 32.92 -0.33 -2.92
CA ASP A 7 32.41 0.19 -1.65
C ASP A 7 31.43 1.36 -1.89
N ALA A 8 31.75 2.26 -2.82
CA ALA A 8 30.84 3.35 -3.20
C ALA A 8 29.52 2.82 -3.78
N LEU A 9 29.57 1.79 -4.62
CA LEU A 9 28.38 1.16 -5.18
C LEU A 9 27.53 0.50 -4.09
N GLU A 10 28.16 -0.20 -3.14
CA GLU A 10 27.48 -0.88 -2.04
C GLU A 10 26.73 0.12 -1.16
N VAL A 11 27.38 1.23 -0.78
CA VAL A 11 26.75 2.31 -0.01
C VAL A 11 25.57 2.92 -0.77
N LEU A 12 25.74 3.19 -2.07
CA LEU A 12 24.66 3.71 -2.92
C LEU A 12 23.46 2.76 -2.95
N LEU A 13 23.70 1.47 -3.06
CA LEU A 13 22.67 0.43 -3.10
C LEU A 13 21.91 0.37 -1.77
N VAL A 14 22.61 0.42 -0.64
CA VAL A 14 22.01 0.46 0.70
C VAL A 14 21.13 1.70 0.88
N VAL A 15 21.61 2.88 0.48
CA VAL A 15 20.84 4.13 0.58
C VAL A 15 19.60 4.09 -0.31
N ALA A 16 19.73 3.61 -1.54
CA ALA A 16 18.61 3.49 -2.47
C ALA A 16 17.52 2.53 -1.94
N VAL A 17 17.92 1.34 -1.49
CA VAL A 17 16.99 0.35 -0.92
C VAL A 17 16.34 0.87 0.36
N GLY A 18 17.12 1.49 1.24
CA GLY A 18 16.61 2.09 2.48
C GLY A 18 15.58 3.19 2.21
N GLY A 19 15.83 4.06 1.24
CA GLY A 19 14.89 5.11 0.82
C GLY A 19 13.59 4.57 0.25
N ILE A 20 13.66 3.53 -0.60
CA ILE A 20 12.47 2.86 -1.16
C ILE A 20 11.64 2.23 -0.05
N LEU A 21 12.27 1.49 0.87
CA LEU A 21 11.60 0.85 2.01
C LEU A 21 10.93 1.90 2.90
N TRP A 22 11.63 2.97 3.25
CA TRP A 22 11.09 4.04 4.08
C TRP A 22 9.90 4.73 3.42
N SER A 23 9.98 4.99 2.11
CA SER A 23 8.89 5.59 1.33
C SER A 23 7.66 4.68 1.26
N ALA A 24 7.87 3.37 1.04
CA ALA A 24 6.80 2.38 1.05
C ALA A 24 6.11 2.29 2.42
N ILE A 25 6.88 2.17 3.51
CA ILE A 25 6.35 2.12 4.88
C ILE A 25 5.61 3.42 5.21
N GLY A 26 6.15 4.57 4.81
CA GLY A 26 5.51 5.87 5.02
C GLY A 26 4.17 6.02 4.29
N ARG A 27 3.99 5.40 3.12
CA ARG A 27 2.69 5.34 2.44
C ARG A 27 1.71 4.45 3.19
N THR A 28 2.13 3.27 3.63
CA THR A 28 1.27 2.36 4.40
C THR A 28 0.83 2.98 5.74
N ARG A 29 1.73 3.65 6.45
CA ARG A 29 1.41 4.33 7.73
C ARG A 29 0.43 5.50 7.58
N ARG A 30 0.37 6.14 6.41
CA ARG A 30 -0.59 7.23 6.14
C ARG A 30 -2.04 6.74 6.01
N GLY A 31 -2.31 5.44 6.10
CA GLY A 31 -3.67 4.92 6.17
C GLY A 31 -4.46 5.07 4.87
N GLU A 32 -3.76 5.19 3.73
CA GLU A 32 -4.36 5.38 2.41
C GLU A 32 -5.19 4.17 1.96
N VAL A 33 -5.03 3.02 2.63
CA VAL A 33 -5.90 1.85 2.47
C VAL A 33 -7.10 2.00 3.41
N THR A 34 -8.04 2.88 3.05
CA THR A 34 -9.32 2.97 3.75
C THR A 34 -10.20 1.77 3.37
N VAL A 35 -10.19 0.76 4.22
CA VAL A 35 -11.08 -0.40 4.09
C VAL A 35 -12.42 -0.03 4.71
N VAL A 36 -13.46 0.06 3.88
CA VAL A 36 -14.85 0.19 4.34
C VAL A 36 -15.41 -1.21 4.61
N ARG A 37 -16.39 -1.32 5.50
CA ARG A 37 -17.12 -2.58 5.69
C ARG A 37 -18.41 -2.52 4.90
N CYS A 38 -18.69 -3.56 4.13
CA CYS A 38 -19.98 -3.71 3.47
C CYS A 38 -21.07 -3.83 4.54
N ARG A 39 -22.09 -2.96 4.54
CA ARG A 39 -23.20 -3.04 5.51
C ARG A 39 -24.07 -4.30 5.32
N ALA A 40 -24.09 -4.88 4.13
CA ALA A 40 -24.91 -6.06 3.83
C ALA A 40 -24.30 -7.37 4.37
N CYS A 41 -22.98 -7.59 4.21
CA CYS A 41 -22.33 -8.84 4.62
C CYS A 41 -21.28 -8.68 5.73
N GLY A 42 -20.98 -7.44 6.15
CA GLY A 42 -20.00 -7.14 7.21
C GLY A 42 -18.54 -7.28 6.80
N ARG A 43 -18.24 -7.76 5.59
CA ARG A 43 -16.85 -7.96 5.13
C ARG A 43 -16.16 -6.65 4.77
N ALA A 44 -14.84 -6.62 4.99
CA ALA A 44 -14.00 -5.51 4.58
C ALA A 44 -13.87 -5.49 3.05
N VAL A 45 -14.07 -4.31 2.47
CA VAL A 45 -14.07 -4.04 1.04
C VAL A 45 -13.37 -2.69 0.80
N SER A 46 -12.68 -2.56 -0.33
CA SER A 46 -12.05 -1.30 -0.71
C SER A 46 -13.12 -0.32 -1.21
N ARG A 47 -12.99 0.98 -0.84
CA ARG A 47 -13.86 2.06 -1.34
C ARG A 47 -13.81 2.23 -2.87
N ALA A 48 -12.80 1.68 -3.53
CA ALA A 48 -12.63 1.78 -4.97
C ALA A 48 -13.71 1.02 -5.77
N TYR A 49 -14.50 0.15 -5.13
CA TYR A 49 -15.52 -0.64 -5.80
C TYR A 49 -16.93 -0.16 -5.45
N GLU A 50 -17.74 0.11 -6.47
CA GLU A 50 -19.17 0.44 -6.35
C GLU A 50 -19.97 -0.71 -5.73
N ARG A 51 -19.56 -1.96 -6.01
CA ARG A 51 -20.20 -3.18 -5.52
C ARG A 51 -19.26 -4.06 -4.72
N CYS A 52 -19.80 -4.68 -3.68
CA CYS A 52 -19.07 -5.65 -2.86
C CYS A 52 -18.74 -6.90 -3.69
N GLY A 53 -17.45 -7.23 -3.84
CA GLY A 53 -17.00 -8.44 -4.53
C GLY A 53 -17.35 -9.76 -3.85
N HIS A 54 -17.96 -9.74 -2.66
CA HIS A 54 -18.39 -10.94 -1.94
C HIS A 54 -19.89 -11.21 -2.03
N CYS A 55 -20.73 -10.20 -1.79
CA CYS A 55 -22.19 -10.36 -1.80
C CYS A 55 -22.89 -9.66 -2.96
N GLY A 56 -22.18 -8.86 -3.75
CA GLY A 56 -22.74 -8.12 -4.88
C GLY A 56 -23.55 -6.87 -4.52
N ALA A 57 -23.72 -6.55 -3.23
CA ALA A 57 -24.46 -5.37 -2.79
C ALA A 57 -23.71 -4.07 -3.12
N ASP A 58 -24.45 -3.03 -3.49
CA ASP A 58 -23.92 -1.67 -3.67
C ASP A 58 -23.39 -1.10 -2.36
N ILE A 59 -22.24 -0.42 -2.45
CA ILE A 59 -21.52 0.13 -1.30
C ILE A 59 -21.97 1.58 -1.04
N GLU A 60 -22.44 2.28 -2.08
CA GLU A 60 -22.83 3.69 -2.06
C GLU A 60 -24.28 3.93 -1.58
N SER A 61 -25.15 2.91 -1.58
CA SER A 61 -26.61 3.10 -1.50
C SER A 61 -27.24 3.11 -0.10
N HIS A 62 -26.68 3.90 0.83
CA HIS A 62 -27.46 4.32 2.02
C HIS A 62 -27.07 5.73 2.52
N PRO A 63 -28.06 6.62 2.74
CA PRO A 63 -27.87 8.04 3.08
C PRO A 63 -27.11 8.29 4.38
#